data_AF-A0A087KA18-F1
#
_entry.id   AF-A0A087KA18-F1
#
_cell.length_a   1.000
_cell.length_b   1.000
_cell.length_c   1.000
_cell.angle_alpha   90.00
_cell.angle_beta   90.00
_cell.angle_gamma   90.00
#
_symmetry.space_group_name_H-M   'P 1'
#
loop_
_entity.id
_entity.type
_entity.pdbx_description
1 polymer ?
#
loop_
_entity_poly.entity_id
_entity_poly.type
_entity_poly.pdbx_seq_one_letter_code
_entity_poly.pdbx_strand_id
1 'polypeptide(L)'
;MTPTPAVGKDTMHQNPPPLTTTTVTVAYAGGDERRGPVTMGQANMIRCILRDDPTHINIHDVWPVPEGTTSAAVTDALRALAVRHEGLRTTFPHPPGATPVDQVVASEGTFTVTVLDHAELPGDPAEYAESVARAARAGRFALDREFPVRITLLTVTGQPAYVALAFSHAVADGSAMAILREEFAELLAGKELPGLTSLPPVDLAAVEASPAGLRKSEASLRYWERILRTGPQEMFAEPRGRRPGTDEEARQLTLRSRRGARALAGAARRTGHPEATVLMAAWCALVAHRAGQDSCVTAVPSANRFHARVARSVTTTSQDALLHLDVRVETFDALVARTWGAVLNAYRHSQFDSVRLWEMIDRVTAERGSHFGRDVVFNDVSALPAPLLGTDAQERDDAEQELTWGPPQALPTRLLAFTYRTAPQLHISLWAAPSVFTPEEAEGFLSGLVLLLEAAAAGDVPMEALAEVTGVRPAERGPDWLRVDGCWVSPDAVRETLGRAVGGLPVRVQVTEASGAEPYLTAYIALGDTSLTPTEAHRALTALIPAAGSGVLAPHRYVLVENPPAEPDRSDAWRRLNTIDEGTGRSRQV
;
A
#
# COMPACT_ATOMS: atom_id res chain seq x y z
N MET A 1 -26.00 -52.99 4.09
CA MET A 1 -25.21 -51.88 4.66
C MET A 1 -24.70 -51.05 3.51
N THR A 2 -25.44 -50.00 3.20
CA THR A 2 -25.22 -49.07 2.10
C THR A 2 -24.21 -48.02 2.55
N PRO A 3 -23.14 -47.73 1.79
CA PRO A 3 -22.25 -46.62 2.13
C PRO A 3 -22.91 -45.29 1.76
N THR A 4 -22.93 -44.39 2.72
CA THR A 4 -23.38 -43.00 2.64
C THR A 4 -22.54 -42.21 1.63
N PRO A 5 -23.15 -41.45 0.69
CA PRO A 5 -22.38 -40.61 -0.23
C PRO A 5 -21.96 -39.29 0.43
N ALA A 6 -20.77 -38.82 0.06
CA ALA A 6 -20.21 -37.53 0.45
C ALA A 6 -21.07 -36.36 -0.07
N VAL A 7 -21.46 -35.47 0.85
CA VAL A 7 -21.96 -34.11 0.62
C VAL A 7 -20.80 -33.16 0.92
N GLY A 8 -20.50 -32.09 0.20
CA GLY A 8 -21.11 -31.52 -1.00
C GLY A 8 -20.04 -30.89 -1.90
N LYS A 9 -20.35 -30.85 -3.19
CA LYS A 9 -19.70 -29.96 -4.15
C LYS A 9 -20.29 -28.57 -3.97
N ASP A 10 -19.44 -27.56 -3.92
CA ASP A 10 -19.80 -26.16 -4.12
C ASP A 10 -20.67 -26.03 -5.38
N THR A 11 -21.96 -25.79 -5.19
CA THR A 11 -22.80 -25.23 -6.24
C THR A 11 -22.47 -23.76 -6.34
N MET A 12 -21.48 -23.41 -7.16
CA MET A 12 -21.44 -22.07 -7.76
C MET A 12 -22.79 -21.86 -8.45
N HIS A 13 -23.62 -20.97 -7.91
CA HIS A 13 -24.74 -20.42 -8.65
C HIS A 13 -24.15 -19.76 -9.89
N GLN A 14 -24.24 -20.42 -11.05
CA GLN A 14 -23.91 -19.80 -12.32
C GLN A 14 -24.97 -18.73 -12.56
N ASN A 15 -24.57 -17.47 -12.45
CA ASN A 15 -25.41 -16.33 -12.80
C ASN A 15 -25.98 -16.53 -14.21
N PRO A 16 -27.28 -16.27 -14.44
CA PRO A 16 -27.87 -16.43 -15.75
C PRO A 16 -27.09 -15.59 -16.78
N PRO A 17 -26.73 -16.17 -17.94
CA PRO A 17 -25.97 -15.45 -18.95
C PRO A 17 -26.80 -14.28 -19.51
N PRO A 18 -26.15 -13.23 -20.05
CA PRO A 18 -26.86 -12.17 -20.75
C PRO A 18 -27.65 -12.74 -21.94
N LEU A 19 -28.80 -12.13 -22.24
CA LEU A 19 -29.60 -12.40 -23.44
C LEU A 19 -28.80 -12.09 -24.69
N THR A 20 -28.09 -10.96 -24.69
CA THR A 20 -27.22 -10.54 -25.78
C THR A 20 -25.97 -9.86 -25.24
N THR A 21 -24.89 -10.00 -26.00
CA THR A 21 -23.65 -9.24 -25.79
C THR A 21 -23.31 -8.54 -27.08
N THR A 22 -23.26 -7.21 -27.04
CA THR A 22 -22.90 -6.39 -28.21
C THR A 22 -21.75 -5.45 -27.85
N THR A 23 -21.06 -4.92 -28.86
CA THR A 23 -20.01 -3.92 -28.67
C THR A 23 -20.35 -2.70 -29.51
N VAL A 24 -20.39 -1.54 -28.86
CA VAL A 24 -20.61 -0.25 -29.50
C VAL A 24 -19.28 0.49 -29.55
N THR A 25 -18.86 0.90 -30.74
CA THR A 25 -17.68 1.77 -30.91
C THR A 25 -18.12 3.22 -30.88
N VAL A 26 -17.56 3.99 -29.96
CA VAL A 26 -17.86 5.41 -29.76
C VAL A 26 -16.66 6.23 -30.23
N ALA A 27 -16.86 7.08 -31.24
CA ALA A 27 -15.88 8.06 -31.66
C ALA A 27 -15.97 9.32 -30.81
N TYR A 28 -14.83 9.97 -30.57
CA TYR A 28 -14.74 11.30 -29.96
C TYR A 28 -13.80 12.19 -30.78
N ALA A 29 -14.09 13.49 -30.79
CA ALA A 29 -13.25 14.53 -31.37
C ALA A 29 -13.53 15.85 -30.64
N GLY A 30 -12.53 16.73 -30.55
CA GLY A 30 -12.72 18.08 -30.00
C GLY A 30 -11.82 18.45 -28.82
N GLY A 31 -10.69 17.78 -28.63
CA GLY A 31 -9.61 18.22 -27.72
C GLY A 31 -8.34 18.62 -28.47
N ASP A 32 -7.36 19.18 -27.75
CA ASP A 32 -6.04 19.47 -28.32
C ASP A 32 -5.14 18.23 -28.31
N GLU A 33 -4.35 18.06 -29.38
CA GLU A 33 -3.25 17.10 -29.39
C GLU A 33 -2.07 17.71 -28.63
N ARG A 34 -1.59 16.99 -27.60
CA ARG A 34 -0.50 17.48 -26.74
C ARG A 34 0.48 16.37 -26.42
N ARG A 35 1.72 16.74 -26.16
CA ARG A 35 2.79 15.83 -25.72
C ARG A 35 3.61 16.49 -24.63
N GLY A 36 4.02 15.73 -23.64
CA GLY A 36 4.93 16.18 -22.60
C GLY A 36 5.50 15.02 -21.79
N PRO A 37 6.36 15.31 -20.81
CA PRO A 37 6.82 14.29 -19.88
C PRO A 37 5.66 13.76 -19.04
N VAL A 38 5.77 12.55 -18.52
CA VAL A 38 4.84 12.02 -17.51
C VAL A 38 4.90 12.86 -16.22
N THR A 39 3.78 12.95 -15.50
CA THR A 39 3.76 13.50 -14.13
C THR A 39 4.47 12.58 -13.14
N MET A 40 4.84 13.08 -11.97
CA MET A 40 5.43 12.27 -10.89
C MET A 40 4.48 11.13 -10.46
N GLY A 41 3.18 11.39 -10.41
CA GLY A 41 2.15 10.37 -10.12
C GLY A 41 2.06 9.31 -11.21
N GLN A 42 2.08 9.73 -12.50
CA GLN A 42 2.07 8.81 -13.64
C GLN A 42 3.32 7.92 -13.63
N ALA A 43 4.50 8.49 -13.45
CA ALA A 43 5.76 7.74 -13.37
C ALA A 43 5.72 6.68 -12.26
N ASN A 44 5.19 7.05 -11.09
CA ASN A 44 5.04 6.13 -9.95
C ASN A 44 4.13 4.94 -10.29
N MET A 45 2.94 5.21 -10.85
CA MET A 45 1.97 4.16 -11.18
C MET A 45 2.39 3.32 -12.39
N ILE A 46 3.01 3.91 -13.41
CA ILE A 46 3.56 3.16 -14.56
C ILE A 46 4.57 2.11 -14.08
N ARG A 47 5.46 2.48 -13.14
CA ARG A 47 6.41 1.51 -12.57
C ARG A 47 5.70 0.33 -11.89
N CYS A 48 4.65 0.60 -11.11
CA CYS A 48 3.83 -0.46 -10.50
C CYS A 48 3.13 -1.31 -11.57
N ILE A 49 2.53 -0.69 -12.59
CA ILE A 49 1.85 -1.37 -13.70
C ILE A 49 2.80 -2.29 -14.47
N LEU A 50 4.07 -1.93 -14.64
CA LEU A 50 5.03 -2.76 -15.37
C LEU A 50 5.54 -3.94 -14.55
N ARG A 51 5.58 -3.81 -13.22
CA ARG A 51 6.15 -4.82 -12.30
C ARG A 51 5.10 -5.78 -11.73
N ASP A 52 3.97 -5.25 -11.28
CA ASP A 52 3.03 -5.96 -10.42
C ASP A 52 1.91 -6.63 -11.23
N ASP A 53 1.13 -7.51 -10.62
CA ASP A 53 -0.03 -8.13 -11.28
C ASP A 53 -1.11 -7.08 -11.60
N PRO A 54 -1.68 -7.06 -12.81
CA PRO A 54 -2.69 -6.07 -13.20
C PRO A 54 -3.93 -6.07 -12.31
N THR A 55 -4.33 -7.21 -11.73
CA THR A 55 -5.50 -7.31 -10.85
C THR A 55 -5.33 -6.53 -9.53
N HIS A 56 -4.08 -6.24 -9.14
CA HIS A 56 -3.75 -5.45 -7.95
C HIS A 56 -3.55 -3.96 -8.25
N ILE A 57 -3.30 -3.60 -9.52
CA ILE A 57 -2.95 -2.23 -9.91
C ILE A 57 -4.07 -1.53 -10.66
N ASN A 58 -4.77 -2.20 -11.56
CA ASN A 58 -5.92 -1.62 -12.21
C ASN A 58 -7.00 -1.33 -11.14
N ILE A 59 -7.67 -0.20 -11.29
CA ILE A 59 -8.75 0.23 -10.39
C ILE A 59 -10.06 0.16 -11.16
N HIS A 60 -11.17 -0.05 -10.45
CA HIS A 60 -12.48 -0.25 -11.08
C HIS A 60 -13.55 0.51 -10.34
N ASP A 61 -14.67 0.74 -11.04
CA ASP A 61 -15.81 1.45 -10.49
C ASP A 61 -17.13 0.97 -11.07
N VAL A 62 -18.22 1.26 -10.37
CA VAL A 62 -19.59 0.98 -10.83
C VAL A 62 -20.46 2.21 -10.71
N TRP A 63 -20.92 2.75 -11.85
CA TRP A 63 -21.79 3.93 -11.89
C TRP A 63 -23.24 3.50 -12.09
N PRO A 64 -24.15 3.77 -11.14
CA PRO A 64 -25.58 3.57 -11.37
C PRO A 64 -26.07 4.52 -12.45
N VAL A 65 -26.97 4.03 -13.30
CA VAL A 65 -27.60 4.82 -14.35
C VAL A 65 -29.04 5.14 -13.92
N PRO A 66 -29.46 6.42 -13.91
CA PRO A 66 -30.83 6.78 -13.56
C PRO A 66 -31.86 6.12 -14.48
N GLU A 67 -33.00 5.72 -13.89
CA GLU A 67 -34.12 5.15 -14.65
C GLU A 67 -34.60 6.11 -15.75
N GLY A 68 -34.94 5.56 -16.92
CA GLY A 68 -35.34 6.35 -18.10
C GLY A 68 -34.18 6.91 -18.92
N THR A 69 -32.92 6.69 -18.51
CA THR A 69 -31.75 7.06 -19.32
C THR A 69 -31.60 6.10 -20.50
N THR A 70 -31.41 6.64 -21.71
CA THR A 70 -31.18 5.81 -22.91
C THR A 70 -29.71 5.40 -23.05
N SER A 71 -29.42 4.28 -23.72
CA SER A 71 -28.04 3.87 -24.01
C SER A 71 -27.27 4.93 -24.80
N ALA A 72 -27.97 5.68 -25.68
CA ALA A 72 -27.38 6.80 -26.40
C ALA A 72 -26.91 7.91 -25.44
N ALA A 73 -27.74 8.31 -24.48
CA ALA A 73 -27.38 9.31 -23.47
C ALA A 73 -26.17 8.85 -22.62
N VAL A 74 -26.11 7.57 -22.26
CA VAL A 74 -24.93 7.00 -21.57
C VAL A 74 -23.67 7.12 -22.44
N THR A 75 -23.74 6.70 -23.71
CA THR A 75 -22.57 6.80 -24.61
C THR A 75 -22.17 8.25 -24.89
N ASP A 76 -23.14 9.17 -24.95
CA ASP A 76 -22.89 10.60 -25.15
C ASP A 76 -22.22 11.23 -23.94
N ALA A 77 -22.65 10.89 -22.71
CA ALA A 77 -22.01 11.33 -21.48
C ALA A 77 -20.57 10.80 -21.37
N LEU A 78 -20.33 9.52 -21.67
CA LEU A 78 -18.98 8.94 -21.70
C LEU A 78 -18.09 9.63 -22.74
N ARG A 79 -18.63 9.93 -23.93
CA ARG A 79 -17.91 10.68 -24.96
C ARG A 79 -17.56 12.08 -24.48
N ALA A 80 -18.50 12.79 -23.85
CA ALA A 80 -18.28 14.12 -23.32
C ALA A 80 -17.17 14.14 -22.26
N LEU A 81 -17.13 13.14 -21.36
CA LEU A 81 -16.04 12.99 -20.39
C LEU A 81 -14.69 12.76 -21.07
N ALA A 82 -14.63 11.89 -22.09
CA ALA A 82 -13.40 11.63 -22.84
C ALA A 82 -12.87 12.90 -23.54
N VAL A 83 -13.74 13.67 -24.19
CA VAL A 83 -13.35 14.94 -24.83
C VAL A 83 -12.84 15.93 -23.79
N ARG A 84 -13.60 16.09 -22.69
CA ARG A 84 -13.34 17.03 -21.61
C ARG A 84 -12.03 16.77 -20.88
N HIS A 85 -11.77 15.52 -20.49
CA HIS A 85 -10.62 15.17 -19.65
C HIS A 85 -9.50 14.54 -20.46
N GLU A 86 -8.39 15.26 -20.61
CA GLU A 86 -7.22 14.77 -21.34
C GLU A 86 -6.65 13.47 -20.83
N GLY A 87 -6.74 13.19 -19.52
CA GLY A 87 -6.28 11.93 -18.94
C GLY A 87 -6.92 10.71 -19.61
N LEU A 88 -8.20 10.81 -20.01
CA LEU A 88 -8.91 9.73 -20.69
C LEU A 88 -8.48 9.56 -22.16
N ARG A 89 -7.79 10.54 -22.74
CA ARG A 89 -7.24 10.52 -24.10
C ARG A 89 -5.72 10.37 -24.11
N THR A 90 -5.13 10.05 -22.96
CA THR A 90 -3.68 9.96 -22.79
C THR A 90 -3.19 8.53 -22.99
N THR A 91 -2.15 8.37 -23.82
CA THR A 91 -1.33 7.16 -23.93
C THR A 91 0.14 7.47 -23.61
N PHE A 92 0.94 6.42 -23.44
CA PHE A 92 2.33 6.47 -23.01
C PHE A 92 3.21 5.70 -24.00
N PRO A 93 3.47 6.24 -25.20
CA PRO A 93 4.28 5.56 -26.21
C PRO A 93 5.72 5.37 -25.74
N HIS A 94 6.25 4.17 -25.92
CA HIS A 94 7.62 3.80 -25.52
C HIS A 94 8.15 2.64 -26.39
N PRO A 95 9.47 2.53 -26.59
CA PRO A 95 10.07 1.36 -27.21
C PRO A 95 9.77 0.08 -26.42
N PRO A 96 9.67 -1.10 -27.07
CA PRO A 96 9.51 -2.37 -26.37
C PRO A 96 10.56 -2.57 -25.27
N GLY A 97 10.11 -2.85 -24.05
CA GLY A 97 10.98 -3.07 -22.88
C GLY A 97 11.46 -1.80 -22.18
N ALA A 98 11.15 -0.60 -22.69
CA ALA A 98 11.47 0.66 -22.02
C ALA A 98 10.35 1.08 -21.06
N THR A 99 10.68 1.83 -20.00
CA THR A 99 9.67 2.51 -19.17
C THR A 99 9.22 3.80 -19.87
N PRO A 100 7.91 4.06 -20.03
CA PRO A 100 7.44 5.31 -20.59
C PRO A 100 7.86 6.52 -19.76
N VAL A 101 8.39 7.54 -20.44
CA VAL A 101 8.79 8.83 -19.85
C VAL A 101 8.00 10.00 -20.42
N ASP A 102 7.27 9.77 -21.52
CA ASP A 102 6.41 10.74 -22.17
C ASP A 102 4.96 10.28 -22.15
N GLN A 103 4.06 11.25 -22.17
CA GLN A 103 2.63 11.09 -22.38
C GLN A 103 2.19 11.82 -23.66
N VAL A 104 1.23 11.24 -24.37
CA VAL A 104 0.63 11.80 -25.59
C VAL A 104 -0.87 11.84 -25.43
N VAL A 105 -1.46 13.01 -25.66
CA VAL A 105 -2.90 13.27 -25.58
C VAL A 105 -3.44 13.39 -27.00
N ALA A 106 -4.38 12.53 -27.37
CA ALA A 106 -4.97 12.54 -28.72
C ALA A 106 -6.16 13.51 -28.81
N SER A 107 -6.27 14.30 -29.88
CA SER A 107 -7.40 15.22 -30.13
C SER A 107 -8.71 14.51 -30.52
N GLU A 108 -8.58 13.30 -31.08
CA GLU A 108 -9.67 12.44 -31.55
C GLU A 108 -9.30 10.95 -31.40
N GLY A 109 -10.30 10.09 -31.43
CA GLY A 109 -10.10 8.65 -31.32
C GLY A 109 -11.40 7.88 -31.14
N THR A 110 -11.28 6.61 -30.74
CA THR A 110 -12.42 5.75 -30.45
C THR A 110 -12.21 4.98 -29.15
N PHE A 111 -13.31 4.62 -28.50
CA PHE A 111 -13.34 3.62 -27.43
C PHE A 111 -14.53 2.68 -27.64
N THR A 112 -14.53 1.55 -26.96
CA THR A 112 -15.61 0.56 -27.04
C THR A 112 -16.40 0.49 -25.74
N VAL A 113 -17.70 0.26 -25.88
CA VAL A 113 -18.61 -0.05 -24.78
C VAL A 113 -19.19 -1.44 -25.05
N THR A 114 -18.87 -2.39 -24.18
CA THR A 114 -19.52 -3.71 -24.19
C THR A 114 -20.88 -3.58 -23.54
N VAL A 115 -21.95 -3.98 -24.22
CA VAL A 115 -23.31 -3.96 -23.69
C VAL A 115 -23.73 -5.38 -23.36
N LEU A 116 -24.05 -5.63 -22.09
CA LEU A 116 -24.59 -6.90 -21.62
C LEU A 116 -26.07 -6.70 -21.30
N ASP A 117 -26.94 -7.23 -22.16
CA ASP A 117 -28.38 -7.14 -21.97
C ASP A 117 -28.92 -8.36 -21.25
N HIS A 118 -29.66 -8.14 -20.18
CA HIS A 118 -30.23 -9.18 -19.32
C HIS A 118 -31.76 -9.08 -19.32
N ALA A 119 -32.44 -10.21 -19.09
CA ALA A 119 -33.87 -10.20 -18.76
C ALA A 119 -34.08 -9.62 -17.35
N GLU A 120 -33.17 -9.97 -16.44
CA GLU A 120 -33.06 -9.50 -15.07
C GLU A 120 -31.58 -9.63 -14.67
N LEU A 121 -31.04 -8.68 -13.89
CA LEU A 121 -29.65 -8.76 -13.44
C LEU A 121 -29.50 -9.89 -12.41
N PRO A 122 -28.42 -10.70 -12.50
CA PRO A 122 -28.15 -11.75 -11.53
C PRO A 122 -28.01 -11.24 -10.09
N GLY A 123 -28.65 -11.91 -9.13
CA GLY A 123 -28.44 -11.67 -7.70
C GLY A 123 -28.76 -10.23 -7.30
N ASP A 124 -27.91 -9.64 -6.44
CA ASP A 124 -27.95 -8.21 -6.18
C ASP A 124 -27.34 -7.45 -7.39
N PRO A 125 -28.09 -6.53 -8.03
CA PRO A 125 -27.62 -5.83 -9.23
C PRO A 125 -26.30 -5.06 -9.05
N ALA A 126 -26.08 -4.45 -7.88
CA ALA A 126 -24.88 -3.68 -7.61
C ALA A 126 -23.68 -4.61 -7.36
N GLU A 127 -23.86 -5.71 -6.62
CA GLU A 127 -22.82 -6.74 -6.45
C GLU A 127 -22.45 -7.41 -7.78
N TYR A 128 -23.43 -7.67 -8.65
CA TYR A 128 -23.15 -8.20 -9.99
C TYR A 128 -22.36 -7.20 -10.83
N ALA A 129 -22.76 -5.94 -10.87
CA ALA A 129 -22.02 -4.89 -11.58
C ALA A 129 -20.59 -4.75 -11.06
N GLU A 130 -20.41 -4.82 -9.75
CA GLU A 130 -19.10 -4.82 -9.08
C GLU A 130 -18.26 -6.03 -9.51
N SER A 131 -18.87 -7.21 -9.62
CA SER A 131 -18.20 -8.41 -10.11
C SER A 131 -17.71 -8.25 -11.56
N VAL A 132 -18.50 -7.61 -12.42
CA VAL A 132 -18.16 -7.32 -13.82
C VAL A 132 -17.01 -6.31 -13.89
N ALA A 133 -17.09 -5.22 -13.13
CA ALA A 133 -16.04 -4.18 -13.07
C ALA A 133 -14.72 -4.77 -12.57
N ARG A 134 -14.78 -5.58 -11.49
CA ARG A 134 -13.62 -6.30 -10.96
C ARG A 134 -13.01 -7.25 -11.97
N ALA A 135 -13.82 -8.00 -12.72
CA ALA A 135 -13.33 -8.90 -13.77
C ALA A 135 -12.64 -8.13 -14.91
N ALA A 136 -13.13 -6.94 -15.26
CA ALA A 136 -12.54 -6.09 -16.30
C ALA A 136 -11.13 -5.57 -15.96
N ARG A 137 -10.72 -5.62 -14.68
CA ARG A 137 -9.34 -5.34 -14.24
C ARG A 137 -8.34 -6.39 -14.69
N ALA A 138 -8.79 -7.59 -15.05
CA ALA A 138 -7.91 -8.68 -15.46
C ALA A 138 -7.13 -8.27 -16.72
N GLY A 139 -5.83 -8.56 -16.74
CA GLY A 139 -4.95 -8.26 -17.86
C GLY A 139 -4.42 -6.82 -17.88
N ARG A 140 -3.22 -6.66 -18.43
CA ARG A 140 -2.54 -5.36 -18.52
C ARG A 140 -3.20 -4.47 -19.59
N PHE A 141 -3.21 -3.16 -19.35
CA PHE A 141 -3.49 -2.18 -20.41
C PHE A 141 -2.26 -2.00 -21.29
N ALA A 142 -2.43 -1.96 -22.61
CA ALA A 142 -1.37 -1.58 -23.53
C ALA A 142 -1.19 -0.05 -23.49
N LEU A 143 -0.36 0.42 -22.55
CA LEU A 143 -0.18 1.84 -22.23
C LEU A 143 0.15 2.72 -23.45
N ASP A 144 0.78 2.17 -24.49
CA ASP A 144 1.18 2.87 -25.71
C ASP A 144 0.01 3.20 -26.66
N ARG A 145 -1.12 2.47 -26.59
CA ARG A 145 -2.17 2.55 -27.62
C ARG A 145 -3.61 2.25 -27.17
N GLU A 146 -3.82 1.56 -26.05
CA GLU A 146 -5.15 1.19 -25.57
C GLU A 146 -5.84 2.40 -24.93
N PHE A 147 -7.14 2.57 -25.19
CA PHE A 147 -7.95 3.54 -24.44
C PHE A 147 -7.94 3.15 -22.96
N PRO A 148 -7.65 4.08 -22.02
CA PRO A 148 -7.26 3.71 -20.68
C PRO A 148 -8.43 3.33 -19.76
N VAL A 149 -9.61 3.05 -20.33
CA VAL A 149 -10.81 2.61 -19.63
C VAL A 149 -11.50 1.49 -20.39
N ARG A 150 -11.81 0.39 -19.70
CA ARG A 150 -12.67 -0.68 -20.21
C ARG A 150 -14.07 -0.45 -19.68
N ILE A 151 -15.06 -0.41 -20.57
CA ILE A 151 -16.43 0.03 -20.25
C ILE A 151 -17.42 -1.08 -20.58
N THR A 152 -18.20 -1.48 -19.57
CA THR A 152 -19.32 -2.41 -19.73
C THR A 152 -20.62 -1.75 -19.27
N LEU A 153 -21.59 -1.62 -20.18
CA LEU A 153 -22.95 -1.16 -19.89
C LEU A 153 -23.84 -2.37 -19.61
N LEU A 154 -24.40 -2.44 -18.41
CA LEU A 154 -25.40 -3.44 -18.03
C LEU A 154 -26.79 -2.89 -18.31
N THR A 155 -27.57 -3.63 -19.10
CA THR A 155 -28.96 -3.28 -19.42
C THR A 155 -29.94 -4.37 -19.01
N VAL A 156 -31.16 -3.97 -18.68
CA VAL A 156 -32.29 -4.87 -18.44
C VAL A 156 -33.32 -4.64 -19.53
N THR A 157 -33.50 -5.59 -20.44
CA THR A 157 -34.41 -5.48 -21.59
C THR A 157 -34.19 -4.20 -22.42
N GLY A 158 -32.92 -3.85 -22.62
CA GLY A 158 -32.48 -2.66 -23.34
C GLY A 158 -32.44 -1.36 -22.52
N GLN A 159 -32.86 -1.37 -21.26
CA GLN A 159 -32.78 -0.20 -20.36
C GLN A 159 -31.47 -0.21 -19.55
N PRO A 160 -30.59 0.80 -19.68
CA PRO A 160 -29.42 0.98 -18.83
C PRO A 160 -29.70 0.93 -17.32
N ALA A 161 -28.88 0.17 -16.60
CA ALA A 161 -28.93 0.09 -15.14
C ALA A 161 -27.60 0.49 -14.49
N TYR A 162 -26.46 0.02 -15.03
CA TYR A 162 -25.14 0.28 -14.47
C TYR A 162 -24.07 0.40 -15.56
N VAL A 163 -23.04 1.20 -15.30
CA VAL A 163 -21.77 1.19 -16.05
C VAL A 163 -20.68 0.62 -15.16
N ALA A 164 -20.17 -0.56 -15.52
CA ALA A 164 -19.02 -1.19 -14.89
C ALA A 164 -17.74 -0.77 -15.64
N LEU A 165 -16.76 -0.26 -14.90
CA LEU A 165 -15.57 0.38 -15.45
C LEU A 165 -14.31 -0.22 -14.85
N ALA A 166 -13.27 -0.40 -15.66
CA ALA A 166 -11.90 -0.61 -15.18
C ALA A 166 -10.96 0.41 -15.82
N PHE A 167 -10.13 1.05 -15.01
CA PHE A 167 -9.21 2.11 -15.41
C PHE A 167 -7.77 1.63 -15.31
N SER A 168 -6.94 2.06 -16.28
CA SER A 168 -5.50 2.07 -16.09
C SER A 168 -5.14 3.08 -15.00
N HIS A 169 -4.47 2.62 -13.95
CA HIS A 169 -4.07 3.49 -12.84
C HIS A 169 -3.04 4.57 -13.26
N ALA A 170 -2.48 4.45 -14.49
CA ALA A 170 -1.64 5.47 -15.09
C ALA A 170 -2.39 6.77 -15.43
N VAL A 171 -3.72 6.74 -15.61
CA VAL A 171 -4.49 7.95 -15.97
C VAL A 171 -5.52 8.37 -14.94
N ALA A 172 -5.79 7.53 -13.95
CA ALA A 172 -6.78 7.81 -12.92
C ALA A 172 -6.33 7.25 -11.57
N ASP A 173 -6.74 7.91 -10.50
CA ASP A 173 -6.73 7.41 -9.14
C ASP A 173 -8.16 7.53 -8.56
N GLY A 174 -8.38 7.11 -7.32
CA GLY A 174 -9.72 7.13 -6.71
C GLY A 174 -10.37 8.52 -6.70
N SER A 175 -9.57 9.59 -6.58
CA SER A 175 -10.10 10.97 -6.68
C SER A 175 -10.52 11.32 -8.11
N ALA A 176 -9.74 10.92 -9.12
CA ALA A 176 -10.12 11.09 -10.51
C ALA A 176 -11.42 10.35 -10.84
N MET A 177 -11.59 9.12 -10.35
CA MET A 177 -12.85 8.36 -10.53
C MET A 177 -14.04 9.04 -9.86
N ALA A 178 -13.85 9.63 -8.68
CA ALA A 178 -14.89 10.41 -8.00
C ALA A 178 -15.39 11.58 -8.85
N ILE A 179 -14.46 12.33 -9.44
CA ILE A 179 -14.74 13.47 -10.32
C ILE A 179 -15.50 12.99 -11.56
N LEU A 180 -15.02 11.92 -12.21
CA LEU A 180 -15.64 11.37 -13.41
C LEU A 180 -17.06 10.87 -13.14
N ARG A 181 -17.28 10.20 -12.02
CA ARG A 181 -18.61 9.73 -11.58
C ARG A 181 -19.57 10.90 -11.34
N GLU A 182 -19.12 11.93 -10.62
CA GLU A 182 -19.92 13.14 -10.37
C GLU A 182 -20.34 13.78 -11.69
N GLU A 183 -19.38 14.04 -12.58
CA GLU A 183 -19.64 14.69 -13.86
C GLU A 183 -20.48 13.82 -14.80
N PHE A 184 -20.31 12.49 -14.76
CA PHE A 184 -21.18 11.55 -15.48
C PHE A 184 -22.65 11.71 -15.04
N ALA A 185 -22.92 11.72 -13.74
CA ALA A 185 -24.26 11.87 -13.21
C ALA A 185 -24.88 13.24 -13.57
N GLU A 186 -24.07 14.31 -13.56
CA GLU A 186 -24.53 15.65 -13.99
C GLU A 186 -24.89 15.70 -15.47
N LEU A 187 -24.08 15.08 -16.33
CA LEU A 187 -24.36 14.98 -17.77
C LEU A 187 -25.65 14.20 -18.04
N LEU A 188 -25.88 13.08 -17.35
CA LEU A 188 -27.12 12.31 -17.47
C LEU A 188 -28.34 13.10 -16.98
N ALA A 189 -28.16 14.00 -16.01
CA ALA A 189 -29.20 14.92 -15.57
C ALA A 189 -29.42 16.12 -16.51
N GLY A 190 -28.73 16.17 -17.66
CA GLY A 190 -28.83 17.25 -18.64
C GLY A 190 -28.23 18.58 -18.18
N LYS A 191 -27.34 18.56 -17.18
CA LYS A 191 -26.65 19.75 -16.70
C LYS A 191 -25.45 20.10 -17.57
N GLU A 192 -25.18 21.39 -17.68
CA GLU A 192 -23.93 21.87 -18.25
C GLU A 192 -22.82 21.83 -17.20
N LEU A 193 -21.70 21.18 -17.51
CA LEU A 193 -20.55 21.11 -16.61
C LEU A 193 -19.80 22.45 -16.61
N PRO A 194 -19.31 22.93 -15.45
CA PRO A 194 -18.51 24.15 -15.39
C PRO A 194 -17.22 24.03 -16.22
N GLY A 195 -16.64 25.15 -16.64
CA GLY A 195 -15.35 25.15 -17.33
C GLY A 195 -14.24 24.49 -16.48
N LEU A 196 -13.30 23.78 -17.14
CA LEU A 196 -12.16 23.19 -16.44
C LEU A 196 -11.24 24.28 -15.90
N THR A 197 -10.97 24.23 -14.60
CA THR A 197 -10.05 25.14 -13.90
C THR A 197 -8.82 24.43 -13.35
N SER A 198 -8.86 23.09 -13.31
CA SER A 198 -7.74 22.25 -12.90
C SER A 198 -6.76 22.02 -14.03
N LEU A 199 -5.49 21.83 -13.67
CA LEU A 199 -4.42 21.54 -14.59
C LEU A 199 -4.63 20.15 -15.22
N PRO A 200 -4.69 20.06 -16.55
CA PRO A 200 -4.59 18.78 -17.25
C PRO A 200 -3.20 18.15 -17.08
N PRO A 201 -3.03 16.85 -17.38
CA PRO A 201 -1.81 16.08 -17.09
C PRO A 201 -0.51 16.71 -17.61
N VAL A 202 -0.50 17.21 -18.85
CA VAL A 202 0.70 17.79 -19.49
C VAL A 202 1.14 19.08 -18.79
N ASP A 203 0.17 19.93 -18.41
CA ASP A 203 0.46 21.18 -17.72
C ASP A 203 0.89 20.94 -16.27
N LEU A 204 0.33 19.91 -15.62
CA LEU A 204 0.79 19.46 -14.31
C LEU A 204 2.25 19.00 -14.36
N ALA A 205 2.63 18.21 -15.37
CA ALA A 205 4.01 17.77 -15.54
C ALA A 205 4.98 18.96 -15.73
N ALA A 206 4.56 20.00 -16.47
CA ALA A 206 5.34 21.23 -16.61
C ALA A 206 5.52 21.97 -15.27
N VAL A 207 4.48 22.01 -14.41
CA VAL A 207 4.57 22.59 -13.07
C VAL A 207 5.52 21.78 -12.18
N GLU A 208 5.46 20.46 -12.24
CA GLU A 208 6.34 19.55 -11.49
C GLU A 208 7.81 19.65 -11.94
N ALA A 209 8.06 19.88 -13.23
CA ALA A 209 9.38 20.11 -13.80
C ALA A 209 9.93 21.52 -13.54
N SER A 210 9.11 22.46 -13.04
CA SER A 210 9.57 23.80 -12.71
C SER A 210 10.60 23.80 -11.56
N PRO A 211 11.42 24.85 -11.40
CA PRO A 211 12.34 24.95 -10.25
C PRO A 211 11.65 24.80 -8.89
N ALA A 212 10.39 25.21 -8.76
CA ALA A 212 9.62 25.03 -7.52
C ALA A 212 9.19 23.58 -7.31
N GLY A 213 8.72 22.89 -8.36
CA GLY A 213 8.36 21.48 -8.33
C GLY A 213 9.56 20.58 -8.01
N LEU A 214 10.70 20.82 -8.66
CA LEU A 214 11.95 20.11 -8.39
C LEU A 214 12.43 20.31 -6.95
N ARG A 215 12.37 21.55 -6.41
CA ARG A 215 12.69 21.79 -4.99
C ARG A 215 11.76 21.06 -4.04
N LYS A 216 10.47 20.94 -4.37
CA LYS A 216 9.50 20.17 -3.58
C LYS A 216 9.83 18.68 -3.58
N SER A 217 10.08 18.12 -4.76
CA SER A 217 10.52 16.73 -4.93
C SER A 217 11.78 16.43 -4.12
N GLU A 218 12.79 17.30 -4.22
CA GLU A 218 14.06 17.16 -3.51
C GLU A 218 13.89 17.27 -1.98
N ALA A 219 12.99 18.13 -1.50
CA ALA A 219 12.63 18.17 -0.07
C ALA A 219 11.93 16.89 0.40
N SER A 220 11.05 16.33 -0.42
CA SER A 220 10.39 15.05 -0.13
C SER A 220 11.40 13.90 -0.05
N LEU A 221 12.33 13.81 -1.00
CA LEU A 221 13.39 12.79 -0.99
C LEU A 221 14.26 12.88 0.27
N ARG A 222 14.70 14.08 0.68
CA ARG A 222 15.44 14.24 1.94
C ARG A 222 14.64 13.84 3.17
N TYR A 223 13.34 14.12 3.17
CA TYR A 223 12.46 13.71 4.26
C TYR A 223 12.35 12.19 4.36
N TRP A 224 12.18 11.50 3.22
CA TRP A 224 12.19 10.04 3.14
C TRP A 224 13.54 9.46 3.57
N GLU A 225 14.66 9.98 3.06
CA GLU A 225 16.00 9.51 3.41
C GLU A 225 16.25 9.58 4.92
N ARG A 226 15.85 10.69 5.56
CA ARG A 226 15.96 10.83 7.03
C ARG A 226 15.21 9.70 7.76
N ILE A 227 14.00 9.36 7.34
CA ILE A 227 13.22 8.27 7.96
C ILE A 227 13.90 6.93 7.70
N LEU A 228 14.33 6.65 6.46
CA LEU A 228 15.00 5.40 6.12
C LEU A 228 16.33 5.22 6.89
N ARG A 229 17.01 6.32 7.24
CA ARG A 229 18.26 6.28 8.02
C ARG A 229 18.05 6.10 9.51
N THR A 230 16.91 6.51 10.07
CA THR A 230 16.73 6.63 11.53
C THR A 230 15.58 5.80 12.09
N GLY A 231 14.62 5.43 11.25
CA GLY A 231 13.49 4.59 11.60
C GLY A 231 13.78 3.09 11.43
N PRO A 232 12.87 2.23 11.92
CA PRO A 232 12.91 0.80 11.62
C PRO A 232 12.87 0.57 10.10
N GLN A 233 13.68 -0.38 9.60
CA GLN A 233 13.63 -0.80 8.19
C GLN A 233 12.48 -1.78 7.92
N GLU A 234 12.16 -2.60 8.91
CA GLU A 234 11.02 -3.49 8.93
C GLU A 234 10.22 -3.22 10.21
N MET A 235 8.90 -3.14 10.06
CA MET A 235 8.01 -3.02 11.21
C MET A 235 7.82 -4.38 11.87
N PHE A 236 7.72 -5.46 11.09
CA PHE A 236 7.46 -6.78 11.63
C PHE A 236 8.69 -7.67 11.51
N ALA A 237 9.17 -8.19 12.63
CA ALA A 237 10.23 -9.18 12.66
C ALA A 237 9.80 -10.39 13.48
N GLU A 238 8.76 -11.06 12.98
CA GLU A 238 8.13 -12.18 13.67
C GLU A 238 8.89 -13.49 13.43
N PRO A 239 9.17 -14.29 14.48
CA PRO A 239 9.86 -15.58 14.36
C PRO A 239 9.11 -16.61 13.50
N ARG A 240 7.79 -16.43 13.31
CA ARG A 240 6.96 -17.27 12.43
C ARG A 240 7.50 -17.32 11.00
N GLY A 241 8.32 -16.31 10.64
CA GLY A 241 9.11 -16.23 9.43
C GLY A 241 8.25 -15.87 8.23
N ARG A 242 8.85 -15.18 7.26
CA ARG A 242 8.21 -15.01 5.95
C ARG A 242 8.26 -16.34 5.24
N ARG A 243 7.11 -16.87 4.85
CA ARG A 243 7.02 -18.13 4.10
C ARG A 243 6.70 -17.84 2.63
N PRO A 244 7.60 -18.17 1.68
CA PRO A 244 7.31 -18.06 0.25
C PRO A 244 6.00 -18.76 -0.11
N GLY A 245 5.15 -18.12 -0.91
CA GLY A 245 3.84 -18.62 -1.31
C GLY A 245 2.68 -18.42 -0.31
N THR A 246 2.91 -18.39 1.02
CA THR A 246 1.80 -18.19 2.00
C THR A 246 1.63 -16.76 2.48
N ASP A 247 2.70 -15.97 2.46
CA ASP A 247 2.65 -14.53 2.78
C ASP A 247 2.38 -13.66 1.56
N GLU A 248 2.25 -14.29 0.40
CA GLU A 248 1.92 -13.60 -0.84
C GLU A 248 0.45 -13.23 -0.89
N GLU A 249 -0.42 -14.00 -0.22
CA GLU A 249 -1.87 -13.76 -0.13
C GLU A 249 -2.32 -13.48 1.31
N ALA A 250 -3.14 -12.45 1.48
CA ALA A 250 -3.82 -12.14 2.74
C ALA A 250 -5.33 -12.06 2.51
N ARG A 251 -6.11 -12.61 3.44
CA ARG A 251 -7.58 -12.48 3.40
C ARG A 251 -8.00 -11.11 3.90
N GLN A 252 -8.98 -10.52 3.22
CA GLN A 252 -9.61 -9.29 3.68
C GLN A 252 -10.42 -9.57 4.95
N LEU A 253 -10.11 -8.90 6.05
CA LEU A 253 -10.95 -8.84 7.24
C LEU A 253 -11.61 -7.48 7.29
N THR A 254 -12.94 -7.43 7.32
CA THR A 254 -13.68 -6.17 7.33
C THR A 254 -14.37 -5.97 8.67
N LEU A 255 -14.09 -4.83 9.30
CA LEU A 255 -14.76 -4.31 10.48
C LEU A 255 -15.82 -3.30 10.06
N ARG A 256 -17.03 -3.48 10.59
CA ARG A 256 -18.14 -2.52 10.52
C ARG A 256 -18.63 -2.24 11.94
N SER A 257 -18.41 -1.03 12.47
CA SER A 257 -18.63 -0.74 13.90
C SER A 257 -19.31 0.62 14.15
N ARG A 258 -20.55 0.61 14.65
CA ARG A 258 -21.30 1.82 15.04
C ARG A 258 -20.76 2.39 16.35
N ARG A 259 -20.46 1.50 17.33
CA ARG A 259 -19.75 1.90 18.55
C ARG A 259 -18.39 2.52 18.24
N GLY A 260 -17.65 1.97 17.27
CA GLY A 260 -16.37 2.51 16.83
C GLY A 260 -16.47 3.91 16.23
N ALA A 261 -17.47 4.17 15.40
CA ALA A 261 -17.74 5.52 14.88
C ALA A 261 -18.04 6.52 15.99
N ARG A 262 -18.93 6.16 16.94
CA ARG A 262 -19.28 7.03 18.07
C ARG A 262 -18.08 7.29 18.99
N ALA A 263 -17.27 6.26 19.24
CA ALA A 263 -16.06 6.34 20.03
C ALA A 263 -15.01 7.23 19.36
N LEU A 264 -14.76 7.04 18.06
CA LEU A 264 -13.85 7.89 17.28
C LEU A 264 -14.28 9.37 17.34
N ALA A 265 -15.57 9.65 17.10
CA ALA A 265 -16.11 11.00 17.20
C ALA A 265 -16.00 11.57 18.63
N GLY A 266 -16.19 10.73 19.65
CA GLY A 266 -16.02 11.09 21.07
C GLY A 266 -14.58 11.47 21.41
N ALA A 267 -13.62 10.63 21.03
CA ALA A 267 -12.20 10.87 21.22
C ALA A 267 -11.72 12.11 20.44
N ALA A 268 -12.17 12.29 19.20
CA ALA A 268 -11.89 13.48 18.40
C ALA A 268 -12.39 14.77 19.07
N ARG A 269 -13.63 14.77 19.57
CA ARG A 269 -14.18 15.91 20.33
C ARG A 269 -13.40 16.18 21.61
N ARG A 270 -13.04 15.14 22.37
CA ARG A 270 -12.35 15.26 23.66
C ARG A 270 -10.93 15.80 23.49
N THR A 271 -10.20 15.29 22.49
CA THR A 271 -8.81 15.67 22.22
C THR A 271 -8.67 16.94 21.38
N GLY A 272 -9.74 17.40 20.72
CA GLY A 272 -9.71 18.58 19.85
C GLY A 272 -9.01 18.36 18.50
N HIS A 273 -8.85 17.11 18.06
CA HIS A 273 -8.16 16.74 16.81
C HIS A 273 -9.12 16.07 15.81
N PRO A 274 -8.84 16.12 14.49
CA PRO A 274 -9.68 15.45 13.48
C PRO A 274 -9.76 13.94 13.68
N GLU A 275 -10.90 13.33 13.33
CA GLU A 275 -11.12 11.87 13.42
C GLU A 275 -10.01 11.06 12.73
N ALA A 276 -9.62 11.45 11.51
CA ALA A 276 -8.53 10.79 10.78
C ALA A 276 -7.20 10.80 11.55
N THR A 277 -6.93 11.85 12.34
CA THR A 277 -5.71 11.95 13.16
C THR A 277 -5.76 11.03 14.38
N VAL A 278 -6.91 10.97 15.04
CA VAL A 278 -7.14 10.06 16.18
C VAL A 278 -7.06 8.60 15.71
N LEU A 279 -7.68 8.29 14.58
CA LEU A 279 -7.65 6.94 14.00
C LEU A 279 -6.23 6.54 13.58
N MET A 280 -5.48 7.43 12.91
CA MET A 280 -4.07 7.20 12.58
C MET A 280 -3.22 6.98 13.84
N ALA A 281 -3.43 7.76 14.90
CA ALA A 281 -2.71 7.59 16.16
C ALA A 281 -2.99 6.22 16.79
N ALA A 282 -4.27 5.81 16.83
CA ALA A 282 -4.69 4.50 17.34
C ALA A 282 -4.09 3.36 16.51
N TRP A 283 -4.12 3.47 15.18
CA TRP A 283 -3.48 2.52 14.27
C TRP A 283 -1.98 2.40 14.52
N CYS A 284 -1.24 3.52 14.50
CA CYS A 284 0.20 3.53 14.71
C CYS A 284 0.60 3.01 16.10
N ALA A 285 -0.18 3.34 17.15
CA ALA A 285 0.03 2.82 18.50
C ALA A 285 -0.05 1.29 18.53
N LEU A 286 -1.13 0.73 17.97
CA LEU A 286 -1.34 -0.72 17.95
C LEU A 286 -0.35 -1.45 17.06
N VAL A 287 -0.01 -0.90 15.90
CA VAL A 287 1.01 -1.47 15.01
C VAL A 287 2.36 -1.50 15.71
N ALA A 288 2.81 -0.38 16.29
CA ALA A 288 4.08 -0.32 17.00
C ALA A 288 4.09 -1.25 18.22
N HIS A 289 2.98 -1.31 18.97
CA HIS A 289 2.81 -2.22 20.11
C HIS A 289 2.89 -3.69 19.69
N ARG A 290 2.14 -4.10 18.65
CA ARG A 290 2.18 -5.46 18.10
C ARG A 290 3.56 -5.82 17.57
N ALA A 291 4.24 -4.88 16.93
CA ALA A 291 5.60 -5.03 16.43
C ALA A 291 6.66 -5.04 17.55
N GLY A 292 6.34 -4.55 18.75
CA GLY A 292 7.33 -4.28 19.79
C GLY A 292 8.34 -3.21 19.36
N GLN A 293 7.90 -2.20 18.62
CA GLN A 293 8.74 -1.10 18.12
C GLN A 293 8.44 0.20 18.88
N ASP A 294 9.47 1.03 19.08
CA ASP A 294 9.36 2.36 19.71
C ASP A 294 8.78 3.42 18.77
N SER A 295 8.62 3.09 17.48
CA SER A 295 8.05 3.99 16.49
C SER A 295 7.33 3.19 15.42
N CYS A 296 6.34 3.81 14.79
CA CYS A 296 5.65 3.29 13.63
C CYS A 296 6.15 3.99 12.37
N VAL A 297 6.60 3.23 11.38
CA VAL A 297 6.83 3.72 10.01
C VAL A 297 5.75 3.11 9.12
N THR A 298 4.93 3.97 8.51
CA THR A 298 3.82 3.54 7.66
C THR A 298 3.71 4.41 6.42
N ALA A 299 3.42 3.80 5.28
CA ALA A 299 3.04 4.51 4.07
C ALA A 299 1.56 4.91 4.16
N VAL A 300 1.28 6.19 3.94
CA VAL A 300 -0.06 6.76 3.92
C VAL A 300 -0.28 7.33 2.53
N PRO A 301 -0.95 6.60 1.61
CA PRO A 301 -1.21 7.09 0.26
C PRO A 301 -1.86 8.47 0.28
N SER A 302 -1.35 9.37 -0.56
CA SER A 302 -1.81 10.75 -0.65
C SER A 302 -2.26 11.02 -2.07
N ALA A 303 -3.50 11.49 -2.22
CA ALA A 303 -4.03 11.93 -3.50
C ALA A 303 -3.37 13.23 -4.00
N ASN A 304 -2.48 13.87 -3.22
CA ASN A 304 -1.70 15.07 -3.61
C ASN A 304 -2.50 16.27 -4.16
N ARG A 305 -3.80 16.34 -3.88
CA ARG A 305 -4.74 17.36 -4.36
C ARG A 305 -4.91 18.55 -3.40
N PHE A 306 -3.80 19.04 -2.85
CA PHE A 306 -3.82 20.08 -1.81
C PHE A 306 -4.10 21.51 -2.33
N HIS A 307 -4.06 21.72 -3.65
CA HIS A 307 -4.26 23.03 -4.27
C HIS A 307 -5.44 23.00 -5.24
N ALA A 308 -6.20 24.11 -5.30
CA ALA A 308 -7.37 24.23 -6.17
C ALA A 308 -7.07 23.92 -7.65
N ARG A 309 -5.87 24.27 -8.12
CA ARG A 309 -5.41 24.00 -9.50
C ARG A 309 -5.23 22.52 -9.82
N VAL A 310 -5.18 21.62 -8.84
CA VAL A 310 -5.08 20.17 -9.07
C VAL A 310 -6.25 19.39 -8.47
N ALA A 311 -7.09 20.05 -7.67
CA ALA A 311 -8.18 19.42 -6.91
C ALA A 311 -9.16 18.63 -7.78
N ARG A 312 -9.40 19.09 -9.02
CA ARG A 312 -10.28 18.41 -9.99
C ARG A 312 -9.55 17.80 -11.19
N SER A 313 -8.24 17.62 -11.11
CA SER A 313 -7.47 17.00 -12.20
C SER A 313 -7.80 15.51 -12.34
N VAL A 314 -8.26 15.12 -13.53
CA VAL A 314 -8.41 13.72 -13.96
C VAL A 314 -7.08 13.24 -14.51
N THR A 315 -6.22 12.81 -13.59
CA THR A 315 -4.95 12.12 -13.80
C THR A 315 -4.58 11.41 -12.52
N THR A 316 -3.65 10.47 -12.56
CA THR A 316 -3.08 9.93 -11.31
C THR A 316 -2.06 10.92 -10.74
N THR A 317 -2.25 11.27 -9.47
CA THR A 317 -1.29 12.07 -8.69
C THR A 317 -0.91 11.38 -7.38
N SER A 318 -1.43 10.17 -7.17
CA SER A 318 -1.26 9.41 -5.94
C SER A 318 0.19 8.96 -5.73
N GLN A 319 0.75 9.29 -4.58
CA GLN A 319 2.04 8.80 -4.11
C GLN A 319 2.00 8.60 -2.59
N ASP A 320 2.92 7.79 -2.08
CA ASP A 320 3.00 7.55 -0.64
C ASP A 320 3.51 8.78 0.12
N ALA A 321 2.84 9.10 1.22
CA ALA A 321 3.42 9.88 2.30
C ALA A 321 4.05 8.92 3.32
N LEU A 322 5.36 8.97 3.53
CA LEU A 322 5.99 8.15 4.57
C LEU A 322 5.83 8.81 5.94
N LEU A 323 5.00 8.22 6.79
CA LEU A 323 4.79 8.67 8.16
C LEU A 323 5.73 7.92 9.09
N HIS A 324 6.49 8.67 9.90
CA HIS A 324 7.27 8.14 11.02
C HIS A 324 6.77 8.77 12.31
N LEU A 325 6.24 7.95 13.21
CA LEU A 325 5.70 8.37 14.49
C LEU A 325 6.43 7.68 15.63
N ASP A 326 7.15 8.45 16.43
CA ASP A 326 7.70 7.99 17.71
C ASP A 326 6.56 7.81 18.72
N VAL A 327 6.31 6.57 19.14
CA VAL A 327 5.22 6.21 20.03
C VAL A 327 5.62 6.24 21.51
N ARG A 328 6.87 6.62 21.83
CA ARG A 328 7.32 6.82 23.21
C ARG A 328 6.77 8.13 23.76
N VAL A 329 5.59 8.00 24.35
CA VAL A 329 4.88 9.01 25.12
C VAL A 329 4.21 8.33 26.31
N GLU A 330 3.85 9.10 27.33
CA GLU A 330 3.21 8.56 28.53
C GLU A 330 1.75 8.17 28.25
N THR A 331 1.04 8.94 27.41
CA THR A 331 -0.40 8.77 27.20
C THR A 331 -0.82 8.87 25.73
N PHE A 332 -2.01 8.34 25.42
CA PHE A 332 -2.57 8.35 24.08
C PHE A 332 -2.90 9.76 23.57
N ASP A 333 -3.34 10.68 24.43
CA ASP A 333 -3.58 12.07 24.01
C ASP A 333 -2.30 12.77 23.57
N ALA A 334 -1.18 12.52 24.27
CA ALA A 334 0.13 13.01 23.86
C ALA A 334 0.54 12.43 22.49
N LEU A 335 0.16 11.17 22.21
CA LEU A 335 0.38 10.55 20.90
C LEU A 335 -0.49 11.18 19.81
N VAL A 336 -1.77 11.46 20.08
CA VAL A 336 -2.68 12.12 19.13
C VAL A 336 -2.13 13.50 18.74
N ALA A 337 -1.70 14.30 19.72
CA ALA A 337 -1.11 15.61 19.47
C ALA A 337 0.17 15.53 18.61
N ARG A 338 1.02 14.52 18.85
CA ARG A 338 2.22 14.28 18.05
C ARG A 338 1.88 13.80 16.63
N THR A 339 0.86 12.96 16.50
CA THR A 339 0.38 12.41 15.22
C THR A 339 -0.05 13.53 14.27
N TRP A 340 -0.73 14.58 14.78
CA TRP A 340 -1.14 15.72 13.95
C TRP A 340 0.02 16.35 13.19
N GLY A 341 1.12 16.66 13.89
CA GLY A 341 2.32 17.21 13.27
C GLY A 341 3.01 16.23 12.32
N ALA A 342 3.04 14.94 12.67
CA ALA A 342 3.65 13.90 11.84
C ALA A 342 2.90 13.70 10.51
N VAL A 343 1.57 13.66 10.55
CA VAL A 343 0.69 13.51 9.37
C VAL A 343 0.84 14.70 8.41
N LEU A 344 0.80 15.94 8.92
CA LEU A 344 1.00 17.13 8.09
C LEU A 344 2.38 17.15 7.42
N ASN A 345 3.43 16.74 8.14
CA ASN A 345 4.78 16.64 7.58
C ASN A 345 4.88 15.55 6.53
N ALA A 346 4.26 14.38 6.74
CA ALA A 346 4.24 13.30 5.77
C ALA A 346 3.57 13.76 4.46
N TYR A 347 2.36 14.32 4.53
CA TYR A 347 1.62 14.80 3.35
C TYR A 347 2.31 15.96 2.62
N ARG A 348 3.02 16.82 3.34
CA ARG A 348 3.83 17.88 2.70
C ARG A 348 4.93 17.30 1.81
N HIS A 349 5.42 16.11 2.13
CA HIS A 349 6.55 15.44 1.49
C HIS A 349 6.14 14.19 0.69
N SER A 350 4.89 14.15 0.19
CA SER A 350 4.36 13.04 -0.62
C SER A 350 4.40 13.31 -2.13
N GLN A 351 5.24 14.24 -2.59
CA GLN A 351 5.45 14.50 -4.03
C GLN A 351 6.93 14.42 -4.34
N PHE A 352 7.34 13.45 -5.15
CA PHE A 352 8.74 13.17 -5.47
C PHE A 352 8.88 12.44 -6.80
N ASP A 353 10.09 12.51 -7.36
CA ASP A 353 10.50 11.62 -8.44
C ASP A 353 10.60 10.19 -7.90
N SER A 354 9.73 9.31 -8.39
CA SER A 354 9.69 7.92 -7.91
C SER A 354 10.94 7.14 -8.27
N VAL A 355 11.58 7.40 -9.43
CA VAL A 355 12.81 6.70 -9.82
C VAL A 355 13.92 7.01 -8.83
N ARG A 356 14.12 8.31 -8.56
CA ARG A 356 15.11 8.77 -7.57
C ARG A 356 14.80 8.27 -6.15
N LEU A 357 13.52 8.14 -5.78
CA LEU A 357 13.13 7.56 -4.50
C LEU A 357 13.62 6.11 -4.37
N TRP A 358 13.40 5.29 -5.40
CA TRP A 358 13.80 3.87 -5.35
C TRP A 358 15.32 3.70 -5.37
N GLU A 359 16.04 4.48 -6.17
CA GLU A 359 17.52 4.52 -6.13
C GLU A 359 18.03 4.89 -4.74
N MET A 360 17.39 5.86 -4.08
CA MET A 360 17.72 6.26 -2.72
C MET A 360 17.38 5.16 -1.69
N ILE A 361 16.23 4.47 -1.82
CA ILE A 361 15.88 3.32 -0.96
C ILE A 361 16.93 2.22 -1.09
N ASP A 362 17.30 1.84 -2.32
CA ASP A 362 18.29 0.79 -2.57
C ASP A 362 19.65 1.14 -1.98
N ARG A 363 20.08 2.40 -2.16
CA ARG A 363 21.32 2.92 -1.58
C ARG A 363 21.30 2.89 -0.05
N VAL A 364 20.26 3.43 0.59
CA VAL A 364 20.16 3.47 2.06
C VAL A 364 20.06 2.06 2.65
N THR A 365 19.29 1.18 2.00
CA THR A 365 19.19 -0.26 2.31
C THR A 365 20.57 -0.91 2.32
N ALA A 366 21.37 -0.71 1.27
CA ALA A 366 22.72 -1.23 1.18
C ALA A 366 23.66 -0.65 2.25
N GLU A 367 23.59 0.67 2.49
CA GLU A 367 24.41 1.34 3.51
C GLU A 367 24.07 0.89 4.94
N ARG A 368 22.79 0.70 5.27
CA ARG A 368 22.39 0.17 6.58
C ARG A 368 22.66 -1.33 6.68
N GLY A 369 22.61 -2.04 5.56
CA GLY A 369 22.73 -3.49 5.51
C GLY A 369 21.44 -4.17 5.96
N SER A 370 20.29 -3.62 5.58
CA SER A 370 18.95 -4.14 5.89
C SER A 370 18.01 -3.81 4.74
N HIS A 371 16.84 -4.45 4.67
CA HIS A 371 15.84 -4.17 3.64
C HIS A 371 14.71 -3.29 4.16
N PHE A 372 14.42 -2.19 3.48
CA PHE A 372 13.22 -1.41 3.78
C PHE A 372 11.96 -2.12 3.24
N GLY A 373 11.21 -2.76 4.13
CA GLY A 373 10.09 -3.64 3.75
C GLY A 373 8.80 -2.93 3.32
N ARG A 374 8.64 -1.62 3.60
CA ARG A 374 7.36 -0.89 3.45
C ARG A 374 6.18 -1.73 3.98
N ASP A 375 6.35 -2.24 5.19
CA ASP A 375 5.51 -3.30 5.79
C ASP A 375 4.07 -2.88 6.11
N VAL A 376 3.84 -1.58 6.34
CA VAL A 376 2.57 -1.07 6.86
C VAL A 376 2.06 0.03 5.94
N VAL A 377 0.84 -0.16 5.45
CA VAL A 377 0.11 0.83 4.66
C VAL A 377 -1.21 1.14 5.34
N PHE A 378 -1.48 2.43 5.59
CA PHE A 378 -2.76 2.90 6.08
C PHE A 378 -3.37 3.85 5.06
N ASN A 379 -4.38 3.37 4.33
CA ASN A 379 -5.04 4.13 3.27
C ASN A 379 -6.42 4.60 3.74
N ASP A 380 -6.55 5.90 4.00
CA ASP A 380 -7.84 6.49 4.33
C ASP A 380 -8.50 7.05 3.07
N VAL A 381 -9.53 6.37 2.61
CA VAL A 381 -10.34 6.74 1.44
C VAL A 381 -11.74 7.17 1.84
N SER A 382 -11.99 7.42 3.13
CA SER A 382 -13.32 7.74 3.67
C SER A 382 -13.89 9.08 3.19
N ALA A 383 -13.03 9.97 2.67
CA ALA A 383 -13.43 11.21 2.03
C ALA A 383 -13.88 11.01 0.56
N LEU A 384 -13.62 9.84 -0.04
CA LEU A 384 -14.11 9.51 -1.38
C LEU A 384 -15.58 9.07 -1.32
N PRO A 385 -16.38 9.34 -2.37
CA PRO A 385 -17.75 8.84 -2.46
C PRO A 385 -17.86 7.33 -2.20
N ALA A 386 -18.73 6.92 -1.27
CA ALA A 386 -18.90 5.52 -0.85
C ALA A 386 -19.12 4.49 -1.98
N PRO A 387 -19.83 4.82 -3.08
CA PRO A 387 -19.98 3.91 -4.22
C PRO A 387 -18.65 3.55 -4.92
N LEU A 388 -17.62 4.41 -4.84
CA LEU A 388 -16.28 4.13 -5.39
C LEU A 388 -15.53 3.02 -4.65
N LEU A 389 -16.03 2.69 -3.46
CA LEU A 389 -15.33 1.84 -2.51
C LEU A 389 -15.97 0.44 -2.46
N GLY A 390 -17.01 0.18 -3.27
CA GLY A 390 -17.77 -1.07 -3.23
C GLY A 390 -18.47 -1.30 -1.87
N THR A 391 -18.75 -0.23 -1.12
CA THR A 391 -19.21 -0.32 0.28
C THR A 391 -20.71 -0.15 0.48
N ASP A 392 -21.50 -0.09 -0.60
CA ASP A 392 -22.97 0.00 -0.56
C ASP A 392 -23.65 -1.33 -0.15
N ALA A 393 -22.88 -2.27 0.43
CA ALA A 393 -23.48 -3.34 1.22
C ALA A 393 -24.43 -2.71 2.23
N GLN A 394 -25.73 -3.00 2.05
CA GLN A 394 -26.84 -2.50 2.85
C GLN A 394 -26.46 -2.42 4.33
N GLU A 395 -26.91 -1.37 5.03
CA GLU A 395 -26.91 -1.34 6.49
C GLU A 395 -27.58 -2.63 7.00
N ARG A 396 -26.80 -3.66 7.26
CA ARG A 396 -27.27 -4.94 7.78
C ARG A 396 -27.32 -4.84 9.29
N ASP A 397 -28.55 -4.91 9.80
CA ASP A 397 -29.02 -5.30 11.14
C ASP A 397 -28.41 -4.58 12.38
N ASP A 398 -29.10 -4.67 13.51
CA ASP A 398 -28.89 -3.94 14.77
C ASP A 398 -27.52 -4.11 15.46
N ALA A 399 -26.54 -4.77 14.83
CA ALA A 399 -25.25 -5.09 15.43
C ALA A 399 -24.39 -3.84 15.66
N GLU A 400 -23.90 -3.68 16.90
CA GLU A 400 -22.98 -2.59 17.27
C GLU A 400 -21.59 -2.73 16.65
N GLN A 401 -21.18 -3.96 16.35
CA GLN A 401 -19.94 -4.30 15.65
C GLN A 401 -20.05 -5.66 14.94
N GLU A 402 -19.51 -5.73 13.73
CA GLU A 402 -19.38 -6.94 12.92
C GLU A 402 -17.97 -7.07 12.35
N LEU A 403 -17.47 -8.32 12.26
CA LEU A 403 -16.25 -8.69 11.57
C LEU A 403 -16.57 -9.75 10.52
N THR A 404 -16.15 -9.53 9.27
CA THR A 404 -16.41 -10.46 8.16
C THR A 404 -15.16 -10.72 7.35
N TRP A 405 -14.90 -11.99 7.02
CA TRP A 405 -13.79 -12.38 6.16
C TRP A 405 -14.21 -12.45 4.69
N GLY A 406 -13.45 -11.78 3.84
CA GLY A 406 -13.54 -11.82 2.39
C GLY A 406 -12.52 -12.77 1.73
N PRO A 407 -12.40 -12.69 0.40
CA PRO A 407 -11.46 -13.50 -0.36
C PRO A 407 -10.00 -13.12 -0.06
N PRO A 408 -9.04 -14.04 -0.29
CA PRO A 408 -7.62 -13.71 -0.32
C PRO A 408 -7.29 -12.79 -1.49
N GLN A 409 -6.29 -11.94 -1.28
CA GLN A 409 -5.68 -11.09 -2.30
C GLN A 409 -4.18 -11.07 -2.10
N ALA A 410 -3.41 -11.05 -3.19
CA ALA A 410 -1.98 -10.89 -3.09
C ALA A 410 -1.56 -9.44 -2.85
N LEU A 411 -0.62 -9.23 -1.92
CA LEU A 411 -0.28 -7.90 -1.44
C LEU A 411 1.20 -7.56 -1.53
N PRO A 412 1.53 -6.30 -1.89
CA PRO A 412 2.91 -5.82 -1.93
C PRO A 412 3.42 -5.37 -0.54
N THR A 413 2.72 -5.70 0.55
CA THR A 413 3.01 -5.25 1.91
C THR A 413 2.52 -6.28 2.93
N ARG A 414 2.93 -6.15 4.20
CA ARG A 414 2.61 -7.13 5.26
C ARG A 414 1.35 -6.79 6.04
N LEU A 415 1.00 -5.51 6.12
CA LEU A 415 -0.20 -5.02 6.79
C LEU A 415 -0.78 -3.84 6.00
N LEU A 416 -1.97 -4.02 5.47
CA LEU A 416 -2.68 -3.01 4.68
C LEU A 416 -4.04 -2.74 5.33
N ALA A 417 -4.32 -1.48 5.62
CA ALA A 417 -5.65 -1.06 6.04
C ALA A 417 -6.26 -0.08 5.04
N PHE A 418 -7.55 -0.24 4.77
CA PHE A 418 -8.39 0.73 4.09
C PHE A 418 -9.46 1.23 5.04
N THR A 419 -9.51 2.54 5.29
CA THR A 419 -10.66 3.17 5.95
C THR A 419 -11.60 3.68 4.88
N TYR A 420 -12.79 3.09 4.80
CA TYR A 420 -13.80 3.44 3.79
C TYR A 420 -14.83 4.44 4.29
N ARG A 421 -15.07 4.48 5.61
CA ARG A 421 -16.05 5.35 6.24
C ARG A 421 -15.74 5.49 7.73
N THR A 422 -15.92 6.68 8.30
CA THR A 422 -15.82 6.91 9.75
C THR A 422 -17.18 7.09 10.43
N ALA A 423 -18.21 7.52 9.69
CA ALA A 423 -19.57 7.74 10.19
C ALA A 423 -20.65 7.41 9.13
N PRO A 424 -21.86 6.94 9.52
CA PRO A 424 -22.31 6.63 10.90
C PRO A 424 -21.74 5.33 11.47
N GLN A 425 -20.98 4.59 10.66
CA GLN A 425 -20.32 3.35 11.03
C GLN A 425 -18.85 3.42 10.59
N LEU A 426 -17.95 2.99 11.47
CA LEU A 426 -16.53 2.84 11.17
C LEU A 426 -16.38 1.59 10.30
N HIS A 427 -16.00 1.79 9.05
CA HIS A 427 -15.79 0.73 8.06
C HIS A 427 -14.31 0.69 7.70
N ILE A 428 -13.61 -0.32 8.21
CA ILE A 428 -12.19 -0.55 7.96
C ILE A 428 -12.00 -1.98 7.45
N SER A 429 -11.28 -2.15 6.36
CA SER A 429 -10.75 -3.47 5.98
C SER A 429 -9.27 -3.55 6.30
N LEU A 430 -8.86 -4.73 6.77
CA LEU A 430 -7.51 -5.11 7.08
C LEU A 430 -7.13 -6.29 6.19
N TRP A 431 -5.93 -6.23 5.63
CA TRP A 431 -5.26 -7.41 5.14
C TRP A 431 -3.94 -7.54 5.86
N ALA A 432 -3.75 -8.69 6.49
CA ALA A 432 -2.58 -8.99 7.29
C ALA A 432 -1.93 -10.26 6.76
N ALA A 433 -0.62 -10.21 6.51
CA ALA A 433 0.15 -11.39 6.14
C ALA A 433 0.04 -12.45 7.26
N PRO A 434 -0.19 -13.74 6.92
CA PRO A 434 -0.31 -14.81 7.91
C PRO A 434 0.92 -14.99 8.81
N SER A 435 2.12 -14.59 8.36
CA SER A 435 3.31 -14.55 9.22
C SER A 435 3.26 -13.48 10.32
N VAL A 436 2.44 -12.44 10.15
CA VAL A 436 2.29 -11.35 11.12
C VAL A 436 1.10 -11.60 12.04
N PHE A 437 -0.06 -11.98 11.50
CA PHE A 437 -1.27 -12.22 12.29
C PHE A 437 -1.88 -13.59 11.96
N THR A 438 -2.24 -14.36 13.01
CA THR A 438 -3.27 -15.40 12.83
C THR A 438 -4.63 -14.74 12.59
N PRO A 439 -5.63 -15.46 12.06
CA PRO A 439 -6.99 -14.93 11.92
C PRO A 439 -7.54 -14.34 13.24
N GLU A 440 -7.32 -15.03 14.36
CA GLU A 440 -7.76 -14.58 15.68
C GLU A 440 -7.02 -13.33 16.14
N GLU A 441 -5.70 -13.24 15.89
CA GLU A 441 -4.91 -12.05 16.19
C GLU A 441 -5.37 -10.85 15.35
N ALA A 442 -5.75 -11.06 14.07
CA ALA A 442 -6.25 -10.00 13.20
C ALA A 442 -7.64 -9.47 13.64
N GLU A 443 -8.54 -10.36 14.02
CA GLU A 443 -9.85 -10.00 14.61
C GLU A 443 -9.68 -9.26 15.94
N GLY A 444 -8.77 -9.76 16.78
CA GLY A 444 -8.39 -9.12 18.04
C GLY A 444 -7.78 -7.73 17.82
N PHE A 445 -6.98 -7.54 16.76
CA PHE A 445 -6.38 -6.26 16.42
C PHE A 445 -7.44 -5.20 16.05
N LEU A 446 -8.38 -5.52 15.16
CA LEU A 446 -9.46 -4.59 14.79
C LEU A 446 -10.43 -4.33 15.94
N SER A 447 -10.74 -5.35 16.74
CA SER A 447 -11.55 -5.16 17.94
C SER A 447 -10.84 -4.30 18.99
N GLY A 448 -9.54 -4.51 19.16
CA GLY A 448 -8.68 -3.72 20.05
C GLY A 448 -8.55 -2.26 19.62
N LEU A 449 -8.56 -1.98 18.31
CA LEU A 449 -8.63 -0.62 17.78
C LEU A 449 -9.91 0.09 18.25
N VAL A 450 -11.06 -0.58 18.20
CA VAL A 450 -12.32 -0.01 18.68
C VAL A 450 -12.29 0.21 20.20
N LEU A 451 -11.75 -0.74 20.97
CA LEU A 451 -11.62 -0.60 22.43
C LEU A 451 -10.70 0.57 22.82
N LEU A 452 -9.60 0.78 22.09
CA LEU A 452 -8.73 1.94 22.29
C LEU A 452 -9.49 3.24 22.05
N LEU A 453 -10.28 3.31 20.97
CA LEU A 453 -11.08 4.49 20.65
C LEU A 453 -12.15 4.74 21.73
N GLU A 454 -12.77 3.70 22.30
CA GLU A 454 -13.74 3.84 23.39
C GLU A 454 -13.08 4.34 24.67
N ALA A 455 -11.95 3.74 25.06
CA ALA A 455 -11.17 4.20 26.21
C ALA A 455 -10.73 5.66 26.01
N ALA A 456 -10.23 5.99 24.83
CA ALA A 456 -9.87 7.34 24.44
C ALA A 456 -11.09 8.29 24.33
N ALA A 457 -12.32 7.80 24.17
CA ALA A 457 -13.51 8.65 24.27
C ALA A 457 -13.86 8.97 25.73
N ALA A 458 -13.58 8.03 26.65
CA ALA A 458 -13.87 8.17 28.07
C ALA A 458 -12.81 8.98 28.84
N GLY A 459 -11.54 8.90 28.45
CA GLY A 459 -10.44 9.59 29.11
C GLY A 459 -9.11 9.40 28.40
N ASP A 460 -8.04 10.00 28.94
CA ASP A 460 -6.69 9.76 28.45
C ASP A 460 -6.19 8.38 28.88
N VAL A 461 -5.52 7.67 27.97
CA VAL A 461 -5.12 6.26 28.15
C VAL A 461 -3.61 6.18 28.34
N PRO A 462 -3.09 5.64 29.46
CA PRO A 462 -1.66 5.39 29.61
C PRO A 462 -1.15 4.41 28.55
N MET A 463 -0.04 4.71 27.90
CA MET A 463 0.51 3.86 26.83
C MET A 463 0.95 2.48 27.34
N GLU A 464 1.34 2.38 28.62
CA GLU A 464 1.65 1.11 29.28
C GLU A 464 0.43 0.19 29.45
N ALA A 465 -0.79 0.76 29.48
CA ALA A 465 -2.03 0.01 29.62
C ALA A 465 -2.60 -0.47 28.28
N LEU A 466 -1.93 -0.22 27.14
CA LEU A 466 -2.42 -0.58 25.81
C LEU A 466 -2.81 -2.06 25.70
N ALA A 467 -1.99 -2.97 26.25
CA ALA A 467 -2.28 -4.40 26.22
C ALA A 467 -3.56 -4.73 27.03
N GLU A 468 -3.69 -4.18 28.23
CA GLU A 468 -4.85 -4.41 29.09
C GLU A 468 -6.14 -3.87 28.45
N VAL A 469 -6.08 -2.66 27.91
CA VAL A 469 -7.23 -1.98 27.30
C VAL A 469 -7.69 -2.66 26.01
N THR A 470 -6.74 -3.05 25.15
CA THR A 470 -7.06 -3.42 23.76
C THR A 470 -7.05 -4.92 23.51
N GLY A 471 -6.46 -5.72 24.40
CA GLY A 471 -6.22 -7.14 24.18
C GLY A 471 -5.11 -7.44 23.15
N VAL A 472 -4.61 -6.44 22.42
CA VAL A 472 -3.48 -6.60 21.50
C VAL A 472 -2.22 -6.89 22.32
N ARG A 473 -1.42 -7.87 21.88
CA ARG A 473 -0.18 -8.25 22.55
C ARG A 473 0.99 -8.01 21.61
N PRO A 474 2.18 -7.65 22.14
CA PRO A 474 3.40 -7.63 21.35
C PRO A 474 3.72 -9.01 20.79
N ALA A 475 4.46 -9.01 19.70
CA ALA A 475 5.13 -10.18 19.15
C ALA A 475 5.93 -10.94 20.21
N GLU A 476 5.72 -12.25 20.32
CA GLU A 476 6.63 -13.10 21.08
C GLU A 476 7.90 -13.33 20.27
N ARG A 477 9.05 -13.01 20.88
CA ARG A 477 10.38 -13.27 20.33
C ARG A 477 11.18 -14.10 21.32
N GLY A 478 12.03 -14.98 20.79
CA GLY A 478 12.94 -15.77 21.61
C GLY A 478 13.97 -14.88 22.34
N PRO A 479 14.65 -15.42 23.38
CA PRO A 479 15.56 -14.64 24.22
C PRO A 479 16.76 -14.05 23.46
N ASP A 480 17.10 -14.61 22.30
CA ASP A 480 18.25 -14.18 21.48
C ASP A 480 17.93 -13.00 20.55
N TRP A 481 16.67 -12.54 20.51
CA TRP A 481 16.27 -11.37 19.72
C TRP A 481 16.55 -10.08 20.48
N LEU A 482 17.07 -9.09 19.77
CA LEU A 482 17.38 -7.78 20.33
C LEU A 482 17.17 -6.68 19.30
N ARG A 483 17.13 -5.43 19.77
CA ARG A 483 17.07 -4.26 18.89
C ARG A 483 18.47 -3.73 18.61
N VAL A 484 18.82 -3.66 17.33
CA VAL A 484 20.07 -3.10 16.82
C VAL A 484 19.71 -2.14 15.70
N ASP A 485 20.19 -0.90 15.77
CA ASP A 485 19.95 0.13 14.74
C ASP A 485 18.44 0.28 14.42
N GLY A 486 17.60 0.32 15.47
CA GLY A 486 16.13 0.42 15.32
C GLY A 486 15.43 -0.81 14.72
N CYS A 487 16.15 -1.89 14.43
CA CYS A 487 15.61 -3.13 13.87
C CYS A 487 15.65 -4.27 14.89
N TRP A 488 14.61 -5.10 14.92
CA TRP A 488 14.67 -6.39 15.62
C TRP A 488 15.55 -7.36 14.82
N VAL A 489 16.53 -7.96 15.50
CA VAL A 489 17.55 -8.82 14.88
C VAL A 489 17.62 -10.15 15.63
N SER A 490 17.75 -11.24 14.87
CA SER A 490 18.19 -12.54 15.38
C SER A 490 19.63 -12.78 14.95
N PRO A 491 20.61 -12.78 15.89
CA PRO A 491 22.00 -13.08 15.58
C PRO A 491 22.19 -14.44 14.88
N ASP A 492 21.35 -15.42 15.20
CA ASP A 492 21.37 -16.72 14.52
C ASP A 492 20.84 -16.65 13.09
N ALA A 493 19.77 -15.90 12.83
CA ALA A 493 19.30 -15.69 11.46
C ALA A 493 20.36 -14.97 10.59
N VAL A 494 21.09 -14.01 11.19
CA VAL A 494 22.23 -13.34 10.54
C VAL A 494 23.35 -14.35 10.29
N ARG A 495 23.71 -15.18 11.28
CA ARG A 495 24.77 -16.19 11.17
C ARG A 495 24.46 -17.18 10.04
N GLU A 496 23.25 -17.72 10.01
CA GLU A 496 22.83 -18.70 9.00
C GLU A 496 22.78 -18.09 7.60
N THR A 497 22.24 -16.88 7.48
CA THR A 497 22.16 -16.20 6.18
C THR A 497 23.54 -15.81 5.68
N LEU A 498 24.42 -15.31 6.56
CA LEU A 498 25.80 -15.00 6.20
C LEU A 498 26.56 -16.27 5.82
N GLY A 499 26.44 -17.36 6.59
CA GLY A 499 27.06 -18.65 6.26
C GLY A 499 26.67 -19.14 4.87
N ARG A 500 25.38 -19.05 4.50
CA ARG A 500 24.91 -19.33 3.14
C ARG A 500 25.52 -18.37 2.11
N ALA A 501 25.54 -17.07 2.40
CA ALA A 501 26.07 -16.03 1.52
C ALA A 501 27.53 -16.24 1.15
N VAL A 502 28.34 -16.75 2.09
CA VAL A 502 29.78 -16.98 1.90
C VAL A 502 30.13 -18.43 1.56
N GLY A 503 29.19 -19.20 1.00
CA GLY A 503 29.48 -20.55 0.49
C GLY A 503 29.62 -21.64 1.57
N GLY A 504 29.01 -21.46 2.73
CA GLY A 504 29.00 -22.44 3.82
C GLY A 504 30.19 -22.34 4.79
N LEU A 505 30.99 -21.27 4.71
CA LEU A 505 32.09 -21.07 5.66
C LEU A 505 31.58 -20.99 7.11
N PRO A 506 32.38 -21.42 8.11
CA PRO A 506 32.03 -21.27 9.51
C PRO A 506 31.91 -19.79 9.89
N VAL A 507 30.75 -19.40 10.43
CA VAL A 507 30.44 -18.02 10.83
C VAL A 507 29.99 -17.98 12.29
N ARG A 508 30.44 -16.96 13.01
CA ARG A 508 29.89 -16.57 14.32
C ARG A 508 29.45 -15.12 14.30
N VAL A 509 28.22 -14.85 14.68
CA VAL A 509 27.71 -13.49 14.88
C VAL A 509 27.66 -13.20 16.37
N GLN A 510 28.20 -12.06 16.75
CA GLN A 510 28.21 -11.59 18.12
C GLN A 510 27.62 -10.19 18.23
N VAL A 511 26.78 -10.01 19.23
CA VAL A 511 26.35 -8.69 19.71
C VAL A 511 27.41 -8.15 20.66
N THR A 512 27.82 -6.91 20.44
CA THR A 512 28.60 -6.14 21.42
C THR A 512 27.73 -5.04 21.98
N GLU A 513 27.47 -5.11 23.28
CA GLU A 513 26.82 -4.06 24.06
C GLU A 513 27.93 -3.25 24.76
N ALA A 514 28.04 -1.97 24.46
CA ALA A 514 28.92 -1.06 25.17
C ALA A 514 28.07 -0.13 26.05
N SER A 515 28.52 0.11 27.28
CA SER A 515 27.80 0.97 28.22
C SER A 515 27.54 2.36 27.60
N GLY A 516 26.27 2.70 27.40
CA GLY A 516 25.85 3.99 26.83
C GLY A 516 25.93 4.10 25.30
N ALA A 517 26.22 3.02 24.57
CA ALA A 517 26.16 2.99 23.11
C ALA A 517 25.12 1.98 22.62
N GLU A 518 24.59 2.20 21.41
CA GLU A 518 23.70 1.23 20.78
C GLU A 518 24.45 -0.10 20.54
N PRO A 519 23.78 -1.25 20.75
CA PRO A 519 24.36 -2.54 20.46
C PRO A 519 24.72 -2.63 18.97
N TYR A 520 25.80 -3.33 18.64
CA TYR A 520 26.20 -3.56 17.26
C TYR A 520 26.65 -5.00 17.02
N LEU A 521 26.59 -5.42 15.75
CA LEU A 521 26.89 -6.78 15.32
C LEU A 521 28.31 -6.91 14.78
N THR A 522 29.05 -7.91 15.24
CA THR A 522 30.33 -8.35 14.67
C THR A 522 30.20 -9.78 14.16
N ALA A 523 30.52 -10.01 12.89
CA ALA A 523 30.61 -11.35 12.32
C ALA A 523 32.07 -11.79 12.18
N TYR A 524 32.38 -12.97 12.70
CA TYR A 524 33.62 -13.67 12.46
C TYR A 524 33.40 -14.72 11.37
N ILE A 525 34.32 -14.80 10.40
CA ILE A 525 34.27 -15.75 9.29
C ILE A 525 35.60 -16.49 9.23
N ALA A 526 35.58 -17.82 9.33
CA ALA A 526 36.76 -18.64 9.14
C ALA A 526 36.95 -18.98 7.65
N LEU A 527 38.07 -18.55 7.08
CA LEU A 527 38.33 -18.61 5.64
C LEU A 527 38.76 -20.00 5.15
N GLY A 528 39.53 -20.75 5.95
CA GLY A 528 40.28 -21.90 5.47
C GLY A 528 41.13 -21.49 4.26
N ASP A 529 40.96 -22.18 3.14
CA ASP A 529 41.65 -21.89 1.87
C ASP A 529 40.92 -20.86 0.98
N THR A 530 39.78 -20.31 1.44
CA THR A 530 38.94 -19.40 0.64
C THR A 530 39.43 -17.96 0.75
N SER A 531 39.63 -17.29 -0.40
CA SER A 531 39.84 -15.84 -0.42
C SER A 531 38.51 -15.11 -0.36
N LEU A 532 38.34 -14.23 0.63
CA LEU A 532 37.16 -13.41 0.81
C LEU A 532 37.57 -12.10 1.48
N THR A 533 36.95 -10.99 1.11
CA THR A 533 37.09 -9.69 1.79
C THR A 533 35.83 -9.33 2.58
N PRO A 534 35.92 -8.44 3.59
CA PRO A 534 34.74 -7.89 4.27
C PRO A 534 33.68 -7.32 3.31
N THR A 535 34.13 -6.67 2.22
CA THR A 535 33.24 -6.06 1.21
C THR A 535 32.48 -7.12 0.42
N GLU A 536 33.13 -8.21 0.03
CA GLU A 536 32.49 -9.33 -0.67
C GLU A 536 31.50 -10.06 0.24
N ALA A 537 31.86 -10.30 1.51
CA ALA A 537 30.98 -10.90 2.50
C ALA A 537 29.72 -10.05 2.73
N HIS A 538 29.90 -8.73 2.86
CA HIS A 538 28.79 -7.79 3.03
C HIS A 538 27.87 -7.76 1.81
N ARG A 539 28.44 -7.62 0.61
CA ARG A 539 27.67 -7.64 -0.64
C ARG A 539 26.87 -8.93 -0.80
N ALA A 540 27.49 -10.07 -0.52
CA ALA A 540 26.85 -11.37 -0.61
C ALA A 540 25.68 -11.50 0.38
N LEU A 541 25.86 -11.05 1.62
CA LEU A 541 24.79 -11.06 2.62
C LEU A 541 23.64 -10.14 2.21
N THR A 542 23.92 -8.89 1.87
CA THR A 542 22.90 -7.88 1.53
C THR A 542 22.05 -8.31 0.32
N ALA A 543 22.63 -9.04 -0.64
CA ALA A 543 21.90 -9.62 -1.76
C ALA A 543 20.86 -10.68 -1.34
N LEU A 544 21.08 -11.36 -0.21
CA LEU A 544 20.15 -12.37 0.31
C LEU A 544 19.09 -11.81 1.27
N ILE A 545 19.34 -10.65 1.92
CA ILE A 545 18.44 -10.09 2.95
C ILE A 545 16.97 -10.00 2.49
N PRO A 546 16.64 -9.45 1.30
CA PRO A 546 15.23 -9.32 0.88
C PRO A 546 14.47 -10.67 0.80
N ALA A 547 15.19 -11.76 0.52
CA ALA A 547 14.63 -13.11 0.43
C ALA A 547 14.80 -13.93 1.72
N ALA A 548 15.73 -13.54 2.60
CA ALA A 548 16.01 -14.23 3.85
C ALA A 548 14.90 -14.05 4.90
N GLY A 549 14.03 -13.05 4.70
CA GLY A 549 12.98 -12.69 5.65
C GLY A 549 13.49 -11.82 6.79
N SER A 550 12.61 -11.56 7.75
CA SER A 550 12.87 -10.59 8.82
C SER A 550 13.91 -11.05 9.83
N GLY A 551 14.53 -10.09 10.53
CA GLY A 551 15.50 -10.35 11.60
C GLY A 551 16.94 -10.47 11.13
N VAL A 552 17.21 -10.29 9.84
CA VAL A 552 18.58 -10.27 9.29
C VAL A 552 19.04 -8.82 9.10
N LEU A 553 20.09 -8.45 9.83
CA LEU A 553 20.81 -7.19 9.67
C LEU A 553 22.28 -7.50 9.37
N ALA A 554 22.83 -6.86 8.35
CA ALA A 554 24.23 -7.04 8.01
C ALA A 554 25.12 -6.54 9.15
N PRO A 555 26.12 -7.35 9.57
CA PRO A 555 27.06 -6.96 10.61
C PRO A 555 27.66 -5.56 10.41
N HIS A 556 27.88 -4.87 11.52
CA HIS A 556 28.56 -3.57 11.52
C HIS A 556 30.06 -3.75 11.29
N ARG A 557 30.59 -4.92 11.67
CA ARG A 557 31.98 -5.33 11.50
C ARG A 557 32.06 -6.79 11.05
N TYR A 558 32.94 -7.05 10.09
CA TYR A 558 33.35 -8.38 9.66
C TYR A 558 34.81 -8.58 10.06
N VAL A 559 35.13 -9.73 10.64
CA VAL A 559 36.46 -10.13 11.06
C VAL A 559 36.76 -11.48 10.41
N LEU A 560 37.79 -11.53 9.58
CA LEU A 560 38.19 -12.73 8.88
C LEU A 560 39.34 -13.40 9.63
N VAL A 561 39.20 -14.70 9.88
CA VAL A 561 40.17 -15.52 10.61
C VAL A 561 40.53 -16.76 9.79
N GLU A 562 41.66 -17.39 10.07
CA GLU A 562 42.14 -18.52 9.29
C GLU A 562 41.27 -19.76 9.50
N ASN A 563 41.08 -20.17 10.75
CA ASN A 563 40.36 -21.39 11.13
C ASN A 563 39.37 -21.10 12.27
N PRO A 564 38.26 -21.85 12.39
CA PRO A 564 37.36 -21.72 13.54
C PRO A 564 38.08 -22.14 14.84
N PRO A 565 37.67 -21.62 16.01
CA PRO A 565 38.25 -22.05 17.28
C PRO A 565 37.77 -23.46 17.64
N ALA A 566 38.46 -24.12 18.58
CA ALA A 566 38.08 -25.45 19.06
C ALA A 566 36.67 -25.50 19.68
N GLU A 567 36.22 -24.39 20.28
CA GLU A 567 34.88 -24.19 20.82
C GLU A 567 34.11 -23.15 19.96
N PRO A 568 33.60 -23.52 18.78
CA PRO A 568 33.00 -22.57 17.83
C PRO A 568 31.71 -21.91 18.35
N ASP A 569 31.04 -22.51 19.33
CA ASP A 569 29.84 -21.94 19.95
C ASP A 569 30.13 -20.82 20.96
N ARG A 570 31.40 -20.63 21.34
CA ARG A 570 31.82 -19.63 22.32
C ARG A 570 32.34 -18.37 21.67
N SER A 571 31.60 -17.27 21.80
CA SER A 571 31.96 -15.98 21.23
C SER A 571 33.33 -15.47 21.71
N ASP A 572 33.74 -15.78 22.94
CA ASP A 572 35.04 -15.39 23.49
C ASP A 572 36.21 -16.18 22.90
N ALA A 573 35.97 -17.35 22.30
CA ALA A 573 36.99 -18.13 21.61
C ALA A 573 37.37 -17.49 20.27
N TRP A 574 36.37 -16.99 19.52
CA TRP A 574 36.58 -16.27 18.26
C TRP A 574 37.35 -14.97 18.43
N ARG A 575 37.08 -14.22 19.51
CA ARG A 575 37.79 -12.95 19.83
C ARG A 575 39.30 -13.09 20.02
N ARG A 576 39.79 -14.29 20.33
CA ARG A 576 41.21 -14.56 20.61
C ARG A 576 41.99 -14.99 19.37
N LEU A 577 41.31 -15.23 18.25
CA LEU A 577 41.94 -15.65 17.00
C LEU A 577 42.68 -14.48 16.34
N ASN A 578 43.72 -14.80 15.58
CA ASN A 578 44.43 -13.80 14.79
C ASN A 578 43.54 -13.33 13.63
N THR A 579 43.45 -12.02 13.45
CA THR A 579 42.66 -11.40 12.38
C THR A 579 43.50 -11.32 11.10
N ILE A 580 42.98 -11.90 10.02
CA ILE A 580 43.57 -11.80 8.67
C ILE A 580 43.24 -10.45 8.07
N ASP A 581 41.95 -10.09 8.10
CA ASP A 581 41.40 -8.83 7.59
C ASP A 581 40.13 -8.47 8.36
N GLU A 582 39.79 -7.20 8.41
CA GLU A 582 38.57 -6.72 9.04
C GLU A 582 38.07 -5.41 8.47
N GLY A 583 36.76 -5.19 8.56
CA GLY A 583 36.16 -3.95 8.11
C GLY A 583 34.65 -3.95 8.24
N THR A 584 34.03 -2.83 7.90
CA THR A 584 32.55 -2.73 7.90
C THR A 584 31.92 -3.45 6.71
N GLY A 585 32.71 -3.79 5.69
CA GLY A 585 32.27 -4.30 4.39
C GLY A 585 31.47 -3.28 3.55
N ARG A 586 31.19 -2.10 4.09
CA ARG A 586 30.51 -1.01 3.41
C ARG A 586 31.55 -0.17 2.70
N SER A 587 31.41 0.01 1.38
CA SER A 587 32.24 0.95 0.65
C SER A 587 32.01 2.36 1.21
N ARG A 588 33.09 3.07 1.59
CA ARG A 588 33.05 4.52 1.75
C ARG A 588 32.84 5.13 0.37
N GLN A 589 31.60 5.21 -0.11
CA GLN A 589 31.29 6.15 -1.17
C GLN A 589 31.16 7.53 -0.52
N VAL A 590 32.11 8.39 -0.87
CA VAL A 590 32.22 9.80 -0.50
C VAL A 590 31.12 10.59 -1.18
#